data_AF-A0A6I1FJ41-F1
#
_entry.id   AF-A0A6I1FJ41-F1
#
_cell.length_a   1.000
_cell.length_b   1.000
_cell.length_c   1.000
_cell.angle_alpha   90.00
_cell.angle_beta   90.00
_cell.angle_gamma   90.00
#
_symmetry.space_group_name_H-M   'P 1'
#
loop_
_entity.id
_entity.type
_entity.pdbx_description
1 polymer ?
#
loop_
_entity_poly.entity_id
_entity_poly.type
_entity_poly.pdbx_seq_one_letter_code
_entity_poly.pdbx_strand_id
1 'polypeptide(L)'
;MRKKWIRRLKYMLLKFFRIRGSAHSISIGFTLGASINFVPSFGIGLIISVAFAKLFRGNSIAAFIGGISLVWFFPFLFYLNMVTGEFIYPHDIGEVIENAVEDAAVLNDPVMTGLSIGRTFLIGMIINMLLFIFSLYPAIYILFKRYQKRILHFIYEKWVKKQGI
;
A
#
# COMPACT_ATOMS: atom_id res chain seq x y z
N MET A 1 -25.63 1.72 -14.94
CA MET A 1 -24.59 1.98 -13.92
C MET A 1 -23.15 1.69 -14.40
N ARG A 2 -22.87 0.55 -15.05
CA ARG A 2 -21.53 0.13 -15.53
C ARG A 2 -20.79 1.15 -16.42
N LYS A 3 -21.49 1.84 -17.34
CA LYS A 3 -20.92 2.91 -18.19
C LYS A 3 -20.39 4.13 -17.40
N LYS A 4 -21.02 4.46 -16.26
CA LYS A 4 -20.65 5.61 -15.40
C LYS A 4 -19.36 5.34 -14.62
N TRP A 5 -19.18 4.11 -14.12
CA TRP A 5 -17.96 3.64 -13.46
C TRP A 5 -16.78 3.55 -14.42
N ILE A 6 -17.00 3.00 -15.61
CA ILE A 6 -15.99 2.96 -16.66
C ILE A 6 -15.50 4.39 -16.92
N ARG A 7 -16.41 5.36 -17.20
CA ARG A 7 -16.05 6.78 -17.44
C ARG A 7 -15.25 7.41 -16.30
N ARG A 8 -15.55 7.07 -15.03
CA ARG A 8 -14.79 7.55 -13.87
C ARG A 8 -13.38 6.96 -13.84
N LEU A 9 -13.23 5.65 -14.03
CA LEU A 9 -11.94 4.99 -14.19
C LEU A 9 -11.13 5.61 -15.35
N LYS A 10 -11.78 5.89 -16.49
CA LYS A 10 -11.16 6.57 -17.65
C LYS A 10 -10.51 7.90 -17.23
N TYR A 11 -11.26 8.73 -16.53
CA TYR A 11 -10.80 10.04 -16.06
C TYR A 11 -9.68 9.92 -15.02
N MET A 12 -9.79 8.97 -14.09
CA MET A 12 -8.75 8.76 -13.06
C MET A 12 -7.43 8.27 -13.67
N LEU A 13 -7.48 7.33 -14.60
CA LEU A 13 -6.31 6.85 -15.35
C LEU A 13 -5.65 7.99 -16.15
N LEU A 14 -6.44 8.78 -16.89
CA LEU A 14 -5.93 9.94 -17.62
C LEU A 14 -5.26 10.97 -16.71
N LYS A 15 -5.87 11.26 -15.56
CA LYS A 15 -5.32 12.19 -14.57
C LYS A 15 -4.03 11.65 -13.96
N PHE A 16 -3.95 10.34 -13.69
CA PHE A 16 -2.77 9.67 -13.16
C PHE A 16 -1.57 9.72 -14.11
N PHE A 17 -1.75 9.39 -15.39
CA PHE A 17 -0.67 9.44 -16.37
C PHE A 17 -0.26 10.85 -16.80
N ARG A 18 -1.11 11.86 -16.57
CA ARG A 18 -0.80 13.29 -16.76
C ARG A 18 -0.18 13.96 -15.53
N ILE A 19 0.07 13.24 -14.43
CA ILE A 19 0.75 13.82 -13.26
C ILE A 19 2.08 14.40 -13.72
N ARG A 20 2.30 15.69 -13.42
CA ARG A 20 3.54 16.40 -13.71
C ARG A 20 4.60 15.94 -12.72
N GLY A 21 5.66 15.32 -13.22
CA GLY A 21 6.77 14.82 -12.42
C GLY A 21 7.66 13.87 -13.21
N SER A 22 8.89 13.67 -12.76
CA SER A 22 9.75 12.63 -13.32
C SER A 22 9.16 11.24 -13.01
N ALA A 23 9.38 10.27 -13.89
CA ALA A 23 8.95 8.88 -13.65
C ALA A 23 9.45 8.36 -12.29
N HIS A 24 10.66 8.76 -11.89
CA HIS A 24 11.23 8.44 -10.57
C HIS A 24 10.39 9.03 -9.41
N SER A 25 10.10 10.33 -9.44
CA SER A 25 9.36 11.01 -8.36
C SER A 25 7.92 10.48 -8.23
N ILE A 26 7.28 10.12 -9.34
CA ILE A 26 5.95 9.50 -9.34
C ILE A 26 6.02 8.08 -8.76
N SER A 27 7.02 7.29 -9.16
CA SER A 27 7.15 5.89 -8.73
C SER A 27 7.46 5.77 -7.24
N ILE A 28 8.38 6.60 -6.73
CA ILE A 28 8.71 6.61 -5.30
C ILE A 28 7.51 7.09 -4.48
N GLY A 29 6.83 8.16 -4.94
CA GLY A 29 5.63 8.67 -4.26
C GLY A 29 4.54 7.61 -4.17
N PHE A 30 4.17 6.99 -5.30
CA PHE A 30 3.14 5.95 -5.34
C PHE A 30 3.50 4.74 -4.47
N THR A 31 4.73 4.25 -4.58
CA THR A 31 5.17 3.04 -3.87
C THR A 31 5.20 3.26 -2.36
N LEU A 32 5.79 4.37 -1.91
CA LEU A 32 5.79 4.73 -0.51
C LEU A 32 4.36 4.94 0.01
N GLY A 33 3.51 5.61 -0.75
CA GLY A 33 2.13 5.81 -0.36
C GLY A 33 1.35 4.50 -0.23
N ALA A 34 1.54 3.56 -1.17
CA ALA A 34 0.91 2.24 -1.11
C ALA A 34 1.41 1.41 0.08
N SER A 35 2.71 1.48 0.41
CA SER A 35 3.28 0.76 1.56
C SER A 35 2.70 1.18 2.92
N ILE A 36 2.14 2.39 3.06
CA ILE A 36 1.49 2.80 4.32
C ILE A 36 0.26 1.94 4.65
N ASN A 37 -0.33 1.24 3.67
CA ASN A 37 -1.45 0.34 3.93
C ASN A 37 -1.09 -0.89 4.78
N PHE A 38 0.20 -1.20 4.95
CA PHE A 38 0.66 -2.21 5.91
C PHE A 38 0.68 -1.70 7.35
N VAL A 39 0.64 -0.38 7.54
CA VAL A 39 0.69 0.27 8.86
C VAL A 39 -0.73 0.46 9.40
N PRO A 40 -1.01 0.07 10.67
CA PRO A 40 -2.29 0.30 11.33
C PRO A 40 -2.47 1.78 11.69
N SER A 41 -2.76 2.56 10.65
CA SER A 41 -2.84 4.02 10.70
C SER A 41 -4.27 4.55 10.92
N PHE A 42 -5.27 3.67 11.07
CA PHE A 42 -6.65 3.99 11.47
C PHE A 42 -7.23 5.30 10.88
N GLY A 43 -7.05 5.51 9.58
CA GLY A 43 -7.60 6.68 8.86
C GLY A 43 -6.63 7.85 8.62
N ILE A 44 -5.53 7.96 9.38
CA ILE A 44 -4.49 8.99 9.14
C ILE A 44 -3.44 8.55 8.10
N GLY A 45 -3.53 7.31 7.59
CA GLY A 45 -2.59 6.74 6.63
C GLY A 45 -2.40 7.56 5.34
N LEU A 46 -3.43 8.29 4.89
CA LEU A 46 -3.31 9.17 3.72
C LEU A 46 -2.39 10.37 3.98
N ILE A 47 -2.48 10.95 5.18
CA ILE A 47 -1.63 12.07 5.58
C ILE A 47 -0.20 11.57 5.71
N ILE A 48 -0.02 10.41 6.38
CA ILE A 48 1.30 9.76 6.53
C ILE A 48 1.90 9.46 5.15
N SER A 49 1.13 8.89 4.23
CA SER A 49 1.56 8.59 2.86
C SER A 49 2.10 9.83 2.14
N VAL A 50 1.37 10.95 2.18
CA VAL A 50 1.79 12.19 1.54
C VAL A 50 3.01 12.79 2.23
N ALA A 51 3.05 12.77 3.55
CA ALA A 51 4.19 13.26 4.34
C ALA A 51 5.46 12.44 4.05
N PHE A 52 5.34 11.11 4.04
CA PHE A 52 6.44 10.19 3.76
C PHE A 52 6.95 10.39 2.34
N ALA A 53 6.07 10.51 1.35
CA ALA A 53 6.50 10.81 -0.02
C ALA A 53 7.24 12.14 -0.14
N LYS A 54 6.81 13.19 0.57
CA LYS A 54 7.53 14.48 0.58
C LYS A 54 8.94 14.34 1.15
N LEU A 55 9.14 13.55 2.20
CA LEU A 55 10.45 13.29 2.80
C LEU A 55 11.43 12.70 1.77
N PHE A 56 10.96 11.80 0.91
CA PHE A 56 11.75 11.17 -0.15
C PHE A 56 11.69 11.90 -1.51
N ARG A 57 11.27 13.18 -1.53
CA ARG A 57 11.13 13.99 -2.77
C ARG A 57 10.23 13.34 -3.84
N GLY A 58 9.29 12.51 -3.39
CA GLY A 58 8.25 11.88 -4.19
C GLY A 58 7.08 12.81 -4.47
N ASN A 59 6.31 12.48 -5.51
CA ASN A 59 5.15 13.27 -5.90
C ASN A 59 3.98 13.03 -4.94
N SER A 60 3.48 14.09 -4.30
CA SER A 60 2.39 14.00 -3.32
C SER A 60 1.07 13.47 -3.90
N ILE A 61 0.76 13.76 -5.18
CA ILE A 61 -0.45 13.24 -5.84
C ILE A 61 -0.31 11.74 -6.08
N ALA A 62 0.87 11.31 -6.53
CA ALA A 62 1.15 9.88 -6.72
C ALA A 62 1.06 9.12 -5.39
N ALA A 63 1.59 9.70 -4.31
CA ALA A 63 1.51 9.15 -2.97
C ALA A 63 0.08 9.03 -2.45
N PHE A 64 -0.73 10.08 -2.62
CA PHE A 64 -2.14 10.03 -2.26
C PHE A 64 -2.88 8.88 -2.97
N ILE A 65 -2.62 8.70 -4.27
CA ILE A 65 -3.23 7.63 -5.05
C ILE A 65 -2.72 6.26 -4.58
N GLY A 66 -1.42 6.13 -4.29
CA GLY A 66 -0.86 4.93 -3.68
C GLY A 66 -1.48 4.62 -2.33
N GLY A 67 -1.66 5.63 -1.47
CA GLY A 67 -2.28 5.51 -0.15
C GLY A 67 -3.70 4.94 -0.20
N ILE A 68 -4.50 5.33 -1.19
CA ILE A 68 -5.88 4.82 -1.35
C ILE A 68 -5.91 3.44 -2.01
N SER A 69 -4.87 3.07 -2.76
CA SER A 69 -4.90 1.92 -3.67
C SER A 69 -5.19 0.57 -3.00
N LEU A 70 -4.74 0.38 -1.76
CA LEU A 70 -4.85 -0.87 -1.02
C LEU A 70 -5.75 -0.79 0.23
N VAL A 71 -6.50 0.30 0.39
CA VAL A 71 -7.35 0.49 1.58
C VAL A 71 -8.35 -0.66 1.76
N TRP A 72 -8.92 -1.18 0.68
CA TRP A 72 -9.85 -2.32 0.73
C TRP A 72 -9.17 -3.66 1.03
N PHE A 73 -7.85 -3.74 0.83
CA PHE A 73 -7.06 -4.94 1.06
C PHE A 73 -6.39 -4.96 2.44
N PHE A 74 -6.62 -3.94 3.30
CA PHE A 74 -5.96 -3.84 4.60
C PHE A 74 -6.08 -5.10 5.48
N PRO A 75 -7.22 -5.83 5.55
CA PRO A 75 -7.31 -7.01 6.43
C PRO A 75 -6.36 -8.12 5.95
N PHE A 76 -6.25 -8.28 4.63
CA PHE A 76 -5.32 -9.22 4.03
C PHE A 76 -3.85 -8.81 4.26
N LEU A 77 -3.53 -7.51 4.16
CA LEU A 77 -2.17 -7.04 4.43
C LEU A 77 -1.77 -7.23 5.89
N PHE A 78 -2.70 -7.07 6.84
CA PHE A 78 -2.42 -7.29 8.26
C PHE A 78 -2.27 -8.76 8.59
N TYR A 79 -3.09 -9.61 7.98
CA TYR A 79 -2.89 -11.05 8.04
C TYR A 79 -1.51 -11.44 7.52
N LEU A 80 -1.08 -10.85 6.39
CA LEU A 80 0.26 -11.08 5.85
C LEU A 80 1.35 -10.60 6.82
N ASN A 81 1.16 -9.50 7.55
CA ASN A 81 2.11 -9.06 8.58
C ASN A 81 2.23 -10.09 9.70
N MET A 82 1.13 -10.66 10.17
CA MET A 82 1.16 -11.73 11.18
C MET A 82 1.90 -12.96 10.66
N VAL A 83 1.52 -13.46 9.48
CA VAL A 83 2.14 -14.65 8.88
C VAL A 83 3.65 -14.47 8.66
N THR A 84 4.06 -13.33 8.08
CA THR A 84 5.48 -13.04 7.87
C THR A 84 6.22 -12.87 9.19
N GLY A 85 5.60 -12.22 10.18
CA GLY A 85 6.20 -12.03 11.50
C GLY A 85 6.43 -13.35 12.22
N GLU A 86 5.43 -14.21 12.22
CA GLU A 86 5.46 -15.55 12.83
C GLU A 86 6.47 -16.48 12.11
N PHE A 87 6.58 -16.38 10.79
CA PHE A 87 7.59 -17.13 10.04
C PHE A 87 9.03 -16.76 10.43
N ILE A 88 9.28 -15.49 10.71
CA ILE A 88 10.63 -14.96 11.00
C ILE A 88 10.98 -15.14 12.48
N TYR A 89 10.01 -14.91 13.35
CA TYR A 89 10.14 -15.11 14.78
C TYR A 89 9.01 -16.06 15.22
N PRO A 90 9.18 -17.37 14.98
CA PRO A 90 8.22 -18.37 15.42
C PRO A 90 8.21 -18.32 16.94
N HIS A 91 7.13 -17.77 17.49
CA HIS A 91 6.77 -18.08 18.86
C HIS A 91 6.22 -19.52 18.86
N ASP A 92 6.46 -20.28 19.92
CA ASP A 92 5.71 -21.52 20.12
C ASP A 92 4.23 -21.13 20.19
N ILE A 93 3.52 -21.39 19.09
CA ILE A 93 2.10 -21.04 18.93
C ILE A 93 1.29 -21.73 20.02
N GLY A 94 1.78 -22.89 20.49
CA GLY A 94 1.30 -23.58 21.68
C GLY A 94 1.40 -22.71 22.93
N GLU A 95 2.56 -22.14 23.23
CA GLU A 95 2.77 -21.28 24.41
C GLU A 95 1.98 -19.96 24.31
N VAL A 96 1.82 -19.35 23.13
CA VAL A 96 1.03 -18.11 23.00
C VAL A 96 -0.47 -18.36 23.14
N ILE A 97 -0.99 -19.49 22.62
CA ILE A 97 -2.39 -19.87 22.78
C ILE A 97 -2.65 -20.34 24.22
N GLU A 98 -1.74 -21.11 24.80
CA GLU A 98 -1.80 -21.59 26.18
C GLU A 98 -1.74 -20.40 27.15
N ASN A 99 -0.78 -19.49 26.99
CA ASN A 99 -0.72 -18.24 27.76
C ASN A 99 -1.93 -17.32 27.48
N ALA A 100 -2.43 -17.17 26.25
CA ALA A 100 -3.60 -16.32 25.97
C ALA A 100 -4.91 -16.90 26.54
N VAL A 101 -5.04 -18.23 26.62
CA VAL A 101 -6.19 -18.93 27.24
C VAL A 101 -6.05 -18.93 28.77
N GLU A 102 -4.84 -19.09 29.29
CA GLU A 102 -4.51 -19.08 30.72
C GLU A 102 -4.58 -17.64 31.30
N ASP A 103 -4.12 -16.62 30.57
CA ASP A 103 -4.23 -15.18 30.89
C ASP A 103 -5.66 -14.63 30.73
N ALA A 104 -6.50 -15.28 29.92
CA ALA A 104 -7.94 -14.96 29.86
C ALA A 104 -8.72 -15.57 31.03
N ALA A 105 -8.20 -16.66 31.64
CA ALA A 105 -8.83 -17.39 32.74
C ALA A 105 -8.30 -16.97 34.13
N VAL A 106 -7.08 -16.47 34.21
CA VAL A 106 -6.42 -15.94 35.41
C VAL A 106 -6.01 -14.52 35.11
N LEU A 107 -6.17 -13.58 36.05
CA LEU A 107 -5.76 -12.18 35.93
C LEU A 107 -4.21 -12.01 35.84
N ASN A 108 -3.57 -12.72 34.91
CA ASN A 108 -2.17 -12.54 34.53
C ASN A 108 -2.08 -11.53 33.37
N ASP A 109 -0.97 -10.80 33.39
CA ASP A 109 -0.79 -9.46 32.85
C ASP A 109 -1.12 -9.35 31.33
N PRO A 110 -2.32 -8.88 30.94
CA PRO A 110 -2.78 -8.82 29.53
C PRO A 110 -1.87 -7.98 28.64
N VAL A 111 -1.06 -7.13 29.28
CA VAL A 111 -0.07 -6.25 28.66
C VAL A 111 1.05 -7.05 28.00
N MET A 112 1.51 -8.16 28.60
CA MET A 112 2.65 -8.92 28.09
C MET A 112 2.29 -9.74 26.85
N THR A 113 1.12 -10.36 26.85
CA THR A 113 0.59 -11.12 25.70
C THR A 113 0.22 -10.18 24.55
N GLY A 114 -0.33 -9.00 24.83
CA GLY A 114 -0.52 -7.96 23.81
C GLY A 114 0.79 -7.47 23.19
N LEU A 115 1.86 -7.38 23.99
CA LEU A 115 3.18 -6.92 23.53
C LEU A 115 3.87 -7.94 22.62
N SER A 116 3.76 -9.24 22.90
CA SER A 116 4.36 -10.30 22.06
C SER A 116 3.69 -10.38 20.68
N ILE A 117 2.35 -10.34 20.64
CA ILE A 117 1.57 -10.29 19.39
C ILE A 117 1.92 -9.02 18.60
N GLY A 118 1.98 -7.87 19.29
CA GLY A 118 2.36 -6.60 18.68
C GLY A 118 3.76 -6.62 18.08
N ARG A 119 4.74 -7.23 18.75
CA ARG A 119 6.12 -7.36 18.22
C ARG A 119 6.16 -8.20 16.95
N THR A 120 5.50 -9.35 16.95
CA THR A 120 5.41 -10.24 15.79
C THR A 120 4.80 -9.50 14.60
N PHE A 121 3.69 -8.80 14.83
CA PHE A 121 3.05 -7.97 13.81
C PHE A 121 3.98 -6.88 13.26
N LEU A 122 4.68 -6.14 14.12
CA LEU A 122 5.58 -5.05 13.71
C LEU A 122 6.78 -5.54 12.89
N ILE A 123 7.36 -6.68 13.26
CA ILE A 123 8.46 -7.29 12.50
C ILE A 123 7.97 -7.68 11.10
N GLY A 124 6.85 -8.40 11.01
CA GLY A 124 6.27 -8.77 9.73
C GLY A 124 5.85 -7.58 8.88
N MET A 125 5.33 -6.52 9.51
CA MET A 125 5.00 -5.25 8.86
C MET A 125 6.22 -4.61 8.18
N ILE A 126 7.34 -4.47 8.90
CA ILE A 126 8.56 -3.87 8.36
C ILE A 126 9.08 -4.69 7.17
N ILE A 127 9.11 -6.02 7.32
CA ILE A 127 9.60 -6.93 6.26
C ILE A 127 8.71 -6.85 5.03
N ASN A 128 7.39 -6.96 5.20
CA ASN A 128 6.44 -6.88 4.09
C ASN A 128 6.49 -5.50 3.41
N MET A 129 6.61 -4.40 4.16
CA MET A 129 6.77 -3.06 3.57
C MET A 129 8.03 -2.97 2.71
N LEU A 130 9.18 -3.47 3.19
CA LEU A 130 10.43 -3.42 2.44
C LEU A 130 10.37 -4.27 1.16
N LEU A 131 9.86 -5.50 1.26
CA LEU A 131 9.66 -6.37 0.10
C LEU A 131 8.71 -5.75 -0.91
N PHE A 132 7.61 -5.16 -0.43
CA PHE A 132 6.63 -4.49 -1.25
C PHE A 132 7.21 -3.27 -1.96
N ILE A 133 7.98 -2.43 -1.25
CA ILE A 133 8.66 -1.28 -1.85
C ILE A 133 9.65 -1.73 -2.91
N PHE A 134 10.48 -2.74 -2.61
CA PHE A 134 11.49 -3.26 -3.52
C PHE A 134 10.88 -3.87 -4.79
N SER A 135 9.73 -4.55 -4.67
CA SER A 135 9.02 -5.15 -5.80
C SER A 135 8.20 -4.13 -6.60
N LEU A 136 7.50 -3.21 -5.94
CA LEU A 136 6.55 -2.30 -6.60
C LEU A 136 7.25 -1.10 -7.25
N TYR A 137 8.31 -0.58 -6.63
CA TYR A 137 9.06 0.56 -7.17
C TYR A 137 9.54 0.35 -8.62
N PRO A 138 10.27 -0.74 -8.97
CA PRO A 138 10.71 -0.96 -10.33
C PRO A 138 9.53 -1.20 -11.29
N ALA A 139 8.46 -1.86 -10.84
CA ALA A 139 7.26 -2.09 -11.66
C ALA A 139 6.61 -0.76 -12.08
N ILE A 140 6.41 0.16 -11.13
CA ILE A 140 5.85 1.49 -11.42
C ILE A 140 6.81 2.34 -12.23
N TYR A 141 8.12 2.27 -11.95
CA TYR A 141 9.13 2.99 -12.71
C TYR A 141 9.16 2.56 -14.18
N ILE A 142 9.13 1.26 -14.46
CA ILE A 142 9.07 0.72 -15.82
C ILE A 142 7.76 1.11 -16.50
N LEU A 143 6.64 1.05 -15.78
CA LEU A 143 5.32 1.45 -16.30
C LEU A 143 5.34 2.91 -16.79
N PHE A 144 5.84 3.84 -15.97
CA PHE A 144 5.91 5.25 -16.34
C PHE A 144 7.01 5.53 -17.36
N LYS A 145 8.20 4.93 -17.23
CA LYS A 145 9.30 5.20 -18.18
C LYS A 145 9.02 4.65 -19.58
N ARG A 146 8.53 3.42 -19.67
CA ARG A 146 8.40 2.68 -20.95
C ARG A 146 7.04 2.90 -21.61
N TYR A 147 5.98 3.02 -20.82
CA TYR A 147 4.63 3.03 -21.35
C TYR A 147 3.92 4.37 -21.28
N GLN A 148 4.43 5.39 -20.57
CA GLN A 148 3.72 6.68 -20.45
C GLN A 148 3.38 7.29 -21.82
N LYS A 149 4.33 7.34 -22.77
CA LYS A 149 4.07 7.89 -24.12
C LYS A 149 3.11 7.02 -24.94
N ARG A 150 3.28 5.70 -24.93
CA ARG A 150 2.39 4.75 -25.65
C ARG A 150 0.97 4.73 -25.08
N ILE A 151 0.83 4.78 -23.75
CA ILE A 151 -0.46 4.83 -23.05
C ILE A 151 -1.12 6.18 -23.33
N LEU A 152 -0.41 7.31 -23.24
CA LEU A 152 -0.98 8.60 -23.61
C LEU A 152 -1.47 8.62 -25.06
N HIS A 153 -0.65 8.10 -25.98
CA HIS A 153 -1.00 8.04 -27.40
C HIS A 153 -2.19 7.10 -27.65
N PHE A 154 -2.19 5.90 -27.07
CA PHE A 154 -3.30 4.95 -27.18
C PHE A 154 -4.60 5.50 -26.60
N ILE A 155 -4.54 6.17 -25.45
CA ILE A 155 -5.71 6.82 -24.88
C ILE A 155 -6.15 7.99 -25.78
N TYR A 156 -5.25 8.82 -26.29
CA TYR A 156 -5.58 9.91 -27.21
C TYR A 156 -6.26 9.39 -28.49
N GLU A 157 -5.63 8.46 -29.21
CA GLU A 157 -6.13 7.89 -30.47
C GLU A 157 -7.48 7.17 -30.29
N LYS A 158 -7.58 6.27 -29.30
CA LYS A 158 -8.78 5.44 -29.17
C LYS A 158 -9.93 6.16 -28.46
N TRP A 159 -9.67 7.27 -27.75
CA TRP A 159 -10.63 7.86 -26.81
C TRP A 159 -10.90 9.35 -27.03
N VAL A 160 -9.94 10.13 -27.53
CA VAL A 160 -10.15 11.55 -27.88
C VAL A 160 -10.59 11.66 -29.34
N LYS A 161 -9.81 11.07 -30.26
CA LYS A 161 -10.09 11.12 -31.71
C LYS A 161 -11.43 10.45 -32.10
N LYS A 162 -11.85 9.43 -31.34
CA LYS A 162 -13.12 8.69 -31.59
C LYS A 162 -14.37 9.38 -31.02
N GLN A 163 -14.23 10.51 -30.31
CA GLN A 163 -15.37 11.27 -29.76
C GLN A 163 -15.71 12.56 -30.53
N GLY A 164 -15.08 12.82 -31.68
CA GLY A 164 -15.53 13.88 -32.59
C GLY A 164 -15.58 15.27 -31.96
N ILE A 165 -14.50 15.67 -31.27
CA ILE A 165 -14.16 17.09 -31.08
C ILE A 165 -12.89 17.34 -31.87
#